data_AF-A0A3E0QRE2-F1
#
_entry.id   AF-A0A3E0QRE2-F1
#
_cell.length_a   1.000
_cell.length_b   1.000
_cell.length_c   1.000
_cell.angle_alpha   90.00
_cell.angle_beta   90.00
_cell.angle_gamma   90.00
#
_symmetry.space_group_name_H-M   'P 1'
#
loop_
_entity.id
_entity.type
_entity.pdbx_description
1 polymer ?
#
loop_
_entity_poly.entity_id
_entity_poly.type
_entity_poly.pdbx_seq_one_letter_code
_entity_poly.pdbx_strand_id
1 'polypeptide(L)' 'MKNLLLTLIFTFLISTSVFARSTGCKEGNCENGFGKWIYTDKTTYEGEWVATKKHGQGTETWPN' A
#
# COMPACT_ATOMS: atom_id res chain seq x y z
N MET A 1 -0.79 -21.82 -34.75
CA MET A 1 -0.15 -22.18 -33.46
C MET A 1 0.71 -21.06 -32.87
N LYS A 2 1.49 -20.30 -33.66
CA LYS A 2 2.28 -19.14 -33.17
C LYS A 2 1.46 -18.07 -32.43
N ASN A 3 0.26 -17.77 -32.93
CA ASN A 3 -0.60 -16.72 -32.35
C ASN A 3 -1.21 -17.13 -30.98
N LEU A 4 -1.34 -18.43 -30.71
CA LEU A 4 -1.80 -18.97 -29.42
C LEU A 4 -0.68 -18.94 -28.37
N LEU A 5 0.58 -19.10 -28.80
CA LEU A 5 1.74 -18.99 -27.92
C LEU A 5 1.94 -17.54 -27.45
N LEU A 6 1.72 -16.58 -28.34
CA LEU A 6 1.82 -15.14 -28.06
C LEU A 6 0.76 -14.66 -27.05
N THR A 7 -0.48 -15.17 -27.12
CA THR A 7 -1.53 -14.81 -26.15
C THR A 7 -1.31 -15.40 -24.76
N LEU A 8 -0.72 -16.60 -24.67
CA LEU A 8 -0.35 -17.20 -23.38
C LEU A 8 0.78 -16.43 -22.68
N ILE A 9 1.75 -15.89 -23.43
CA ILE A 9 2.82 -15.06 -22.87
C ILE A 9 2.27 -13.72 -22.36
N PHE A 10 1.34 -13.11 -23.11
CA PHE A 10 0.74 -11.83 -22.73
C PHE A 10 -0.13 -11.93 -21.48
N THR A 11 -0.90 -13.01 -21.33
CA THR A 11 -1.71 -13.27 -20.13
C THR A 11 -0.85 -13.60 -18.90
N PHE A 12 0.27 -14.30 -19.09
CA PHE A 12 1.24 -14.57 -18.02
C PHE A 12 1.94 -13.30 -17.51
N LEU A 13 2.16 -12.30 -18.37
CA LEU A 13 2.74 -11.01 -17.97
C LEU A 13 1.74 -10.09 -17.26
N ILE A 14 0.45 -10.21 -17.55
CA ILE A 14 -0.60 -9.41 -16.88
C ILE A 14 -0.87 -9.94 -15.46
N SER A 15 -0.71 -11.24 -15.21
CA SER A 15 -0.97 -11.81 -13.87
C SER A 15 0.02 -11.34 -12.79
N THR A 16 1.27 -11.04 -13.18
CA THR A 16 2.32 -10.64 -12.22
C THR A 16 2.15 -9.22 -11.69
N SER A 17 1.43 -8.35 -12.41
CA SER A 17 1.24 -6.95 -12.03
C SER A 17 0.07 -6.72 -11.05
N VAL A 18 -0.79 -7.72 -10.84
CA VAL A 18 -2.01 -7.56 -10.01
C VAL A 18 -1.75 -7.63 -8.50
N PHE A 19 -0.57 -8.08 -8.06
CA PHE A 19 -0.28 -8.29 -6.63
C PHE A 19 0.67 -7.29 -5.97
N ALA A 20 1.02 -6.18 -6.64
CA ALA A 20 1.86 -5.16 -6.03
C ALA A 20 1.13 -4.45 -4.86
N ARG A 21 1.34 -4.92 -3.63
CA ARG A 21 0.83 -4.25 -2.41
C ARG A 21 1.60 -2.97 -2.18
N SER A 22 0.92 -1.82 -2.23
CA SER A 22 1.51 -0.51 -1.92
C SER A 22 1.31 -0.17 -0.44
N THR A 23 2.40 -0.10 0.32
CA THR A 23 2.43 0.47 1.69
C THR A 23 2.96 1.90 1.65
N GLY A 24 2.50 2.76 2.55
CA GLY A 24 3.05 4.11 2.70
C GLY A 24 2.06 5.14 3.23
N CYS A 25 2.57 6.38 3.34
CA CYS A 25 1.75 7.56 3.63
C CYS A 25 0.80 7.83 2.46
N LYS A 26 -0.50 7.78 2.70
CA LYS A 26 -1.53 8.04 1.68
C LYS A 26 -2.07 9.45 1.75
N GLU A 27 -2.12 10.04 2.95
CA GLU A 27 -2.69 11.36 3.18
C GLU A 27 -1.86 12.09 4.27
N GLY A 28 -1.76 13.41 4.16
CA GLY A 28 -1.09 14.25 5.17
C GLY A 28 0.44 14.15 5.17
N ASN A 29 1.03 14.42 6.33
CA ASN A 29 2.48 14.42 6.56
C ASN A 29 2.86 13.35 7.58
N CYS A 30 3.33 12.20 7.09
CA CYS A 30 3.78 11.10 7.94
C CYS A 30 5.25 11.24 8.39
N GLU A 31 5.94 12.35 8.07
CA GLU A 31 7.29 12.64 8.56
C GLU A 31 7.25 13.47 9.84
N ASN A 32 6.54 14.61 9.81
CA ASN A 32 6.41 15.55 10.92
C ASN A 32 5.08 16.31 10.81
N GLY A 33 3.99 15.73 11.31
CA GLY A 33 2.65 16.32 11.23
C GLY A 33 1.54 15.29 11.39
N PHE A 34 0.33 15.62 10.96
CA PHE A 34 -0.78 14.67 10.93
C PHE A 34 -0.80 13.92 9.60
N GLY A 35 -0.89 12.60 9.63
CA GLY A 35 -0.81 11.77 8.43
C GLY A 35 -1.46 10.39 8.58
N LYS A 36 -1.81 9.81 7.44
CA LYS A 36 -2.44 8.49 7.32
C LYS A 36 -1.53 7.53 6.59
N TRP A 37 -1.14 6.47 7.27
CA TRP A 37 -0.29 5.41 6.75
C TRP A 37 -1.09 4.13 6.55
N ILE A 38 -0.91 3.49 5.40
CA ILE A 38 -1.49 2.18 5.09
C ILE A 38 -0.37 1.15 5.00
N TYR A 39 -0.49 0.08 5.78
CA TYR A 39 0.44 -1.03 5.84
C TYR A 39 0.08 -2.13 4.82
N THR A 40 1.02 -3.04 4.56
CA THR A 40 0.83 -4.16 3.61
C THR A 40 -0.21 -5.18 4.05
N ASP A 41 -0.46 -5.28 5.35
CA ASP A 41 -1.49 -6.10 5.97
C ASP A 41 -2.89 -5.45 5.90
N LYS A 42 -3.00 -4.23 5.34
CA LYS A 42 -4.20 -3.36 5.32
C LYS A 42 -4.53 -2.68 6.64
N THR A 43 -3.70 -2.82 7.66
CA THR A 43 -3.79 -1.99 8.86
C THR A 43 -3.57 -0.54 8.45
N THR A 44 -4.30 0.39 9.06
CA THR A 44 -4.12 1.83 8.82
C THR A 44 -3.88 2.55 10.12
N TYR A 45 -2.94 3.49 10.13
CA TYR A 45 -2.77 4.44 11.22
C TYR A 45 -3.05 5.85 10.72
N GLU A 46 -3.88 6.58 11.42
CA GLU A 46 -4.19 7.99 11.16
C GLU A 46 -3.98 8.79 12.43
N GLY A 47 -3.03 9.72 12.44
CA GLY A 47 -2.63 10.42 13.66
C GLY A 47 -1.42 11.30 13.47
N GLU A 48 -0.85 11.75 14.58
CA GLU A 48 0.37 12.56 14.57
C GLU A 48 1.63 11.73 14.32
N TRP A 49 2.62 12.36 13.69
CA TRP A 49 3.91 11.82 13.29
C TRP A 49 5.02 12.81 13.63
N VAL A 50 6.14 12.29 14.13
CA VAL A 50 7.37 13.04 14.37
C VAL A 50 8.56 12.17 13.99
N ALA A 51 9.47 12.68 13.16
CA ALA A 51 10.62 11.96 12.63
C ALA A 51 10.25 10.55 12.12
N THR A 52 9.20 10.46 11.28
CA THR A 52 8.64 9.24 10.67
C THR A 52 8.13 8.17 11.63
N LYS A 53 7.90 8.53 12.90
CA LYS A 53 7.31 7.66 13.92
C LYS A 53 5.94 8.16 14.33
N LYS A 54 5.02 7.22 14.61
CA LYS A 54 3.72 7.51 15.25
C LYS A 54 3.97 8.30 16.54
N HIS A 55 3.22 9.36 16.76
CA HIS A 55 3.31 10.23 17.92
C HIS A 55 1.92 10.69 18.38
N GLY A 56 1.83 11.17 19.61
CA GLY A 56 0.62 11.83 20.13
C GLY A 56 -0.64 10.98 20.03
N GLN A 57 -1.74 11.62 19.58
CA GLN A 57 -3.02 10.96 19.38
C GLN A 57 -3.15 10.43 17.95
N GLY A 58 -3.75 9.24 17.84
CA GLY A 58 -4.03 8.60 16.56
C GLY A 58 -4.96 7.41 16.72
N THR A 59 -5.52 6.97 15.59
CA THR A 59 -6.38 5.81 15.48
C THR A 59 -5.72 4.75 14.62
N GLU A 60 -5.67 3.52 15.12
CA GLU A 60 -5.21 2.35 14.37
C GLU A 60 -6.41 1.45 14.06
N THR A 61 -6.62 1.19 12.78
CA THR A 61 -7.72 0.35 12.29
C THR A 61 -7.15 -0.94 11.73
N TRP A 62 -7.68 -2.06 12.22
CA TRP A 62 -7.28 -3.41 11.83
C TRP A 62 -8.30 -3.97 10.83
N PRO A 63 -7.86 -4.67 9.78
CA PRO A 63 -8.77 -5.39 8.90
C PRO A 63 -9.42 -6.55 9.65
N ASN A 64 -10.70 -6.81 9.38
CA ASN A 64 -11.41 -8.01 9.84
C ASN A 64 -11.06 -9.25 9.00
#